data_AF-A0A7S3TJ96-F1
#
_entry.id   AF-A0A7S3TJ96-F1
#
_cell.length_a   1.000
_cell.length_b   1.000
_cell.length_c   1.000
_cell.angle_alpha   90.00
_cell.angle_beta   90.00
_cell.angle_gamma   90.00
#
_symmetry.space_group_name_H-M   'P 1'
#
loop_
_entity.id
_entity.type
_entity.pdbx_description
1 polymer ?
#
loop_
_entity_poly.entity_id
_entity_poly.type
_entity_poly.pdbx_seq_one_letter_code
_entity_poly.pdbx_strand_id
1 'polypeptide(L)'
;SPKGWCGSAIYFSPTAHETNIKALGGRGFIIEAVVNLGRILHEGPYCDRSMNEHKLKAMGYDSITLDRGRIAECKYLAHCYEYVIYDRNQIVSMKGYKWHGTKHWWDPNAALSPMDGEAGIPDDAPLELDPNAIIDDCR
;
A
#
# COMPACT_ATOMS: atom_id res chain seq x y z
N SER A 1 -9.58 14.62 4.28
CA SER A 1 -8.45 13.85 3.72
C SER A 1 -8.37 14.05 2.22
N PRO A 2 -7.17 14.14 1.62
CA PRO A 2 -7.04 14.06 0.17
C PRO A 2 -7.61 12.72 -0.31
N LYS A 3 -8.39 12.75 -1.39
CA LYS A 3 -8.98 11.52 -1.98
C LYS A 3 -7.91 10.78 -2.77
N GLY A 4 -7.68 9.50 -2.45
CA GLY A 4 -6.85 8.62 -3.27
C GLY A 4 -7.46 8.36 -4.65
N TRP A 5 -6.83 7.49 -5.45
CA TRP A 5 -7.27 7.18 -6.81
C TRP A 5 -8.67 6.55 -6.84
N CYS A 6 -8.98 5.70 -5.88
CA CYS A 6 -10.31 5.11 -5.67
C CYS A 6 -11.10 5.83 -4.55
N GLY A 7 -10.83 7.10 -4.26
CA GLY A 7 -11.53 7.79 -3.17
C GLY A 7 -10.94 7.51 -1.78
N SER A 8 -11.77 7.68 -0.75
CA SER A 8 -11.36 7.57 0.67
C SER A 8 -11.37 6.11 1.11
N ALA A 9 -10.22 5.46 1.07
CA ALA A 9 -10.04 4.03 1.30
C ALA A 9 -8.68 3.75 1.97
N ILE A 10 -8.42 2.48 2.28
CA ILE A 10 -7.12 2.02 2.78
C ILE A 10 -6.37 1.37 1.61
N TYR A 11 -5.15 1.84 1.34
CA TYR A 11 -4.34 1.42 0.19
C TYR A 11 -3.11 0.67 0.67
N PHE A 12 -2.85 -0.49 0.07
CA PHE A 12 -1.68 -1.31 0.32
C PHE A 12 -0.87 -1.43 -0.97
N SER A 13 0.45 -1.37 -0.85
CA SER A 13 1.36 -1.82 -1.92
C SER A 13 1.87 -3.22 -1.56
N PRO A 14 2.08 -4.12 -2.53
CA PRO A 14 2.52 -5.48 -2.23
C PRO A 14 3.98 -5.54 -1.74
N THR A 15 4.76 -4.47 -1.92
CA THR A 15 6.16 -4.43 -1.47
C THR A 15 6.47 -3.22 -0.60
N ALA A 16 7.47 -3.39 0.29
CA ALA A 16 8.03 -2.31 1.09
C ALA A 16 8.63 -1.20 0.20
N HIS A 17 9.24 -1.57 -0.94
CA HIS A 17 9.77 -0.60 -1.91
C HIS A 17 8.67 0.28 -2.49
N GLU A 18 7.59 -0.30 -3.00
CA GLU A 18 6.45 0.47 -3.55
C GLU A 18 5.74 1.29 -2.46
N THR A 19 5.82 0.88 -1.20
CA THR A 19 5.38 1.70 -0.06
C THR A 19 6.32 2.87 0.15
N ASN A 20 7.64 2.64 0.10
CA ASN A 20 8.67 3.65 0.29
C ASN A 20 8.68 4.75 -0.79
N ILE A 21 8.40 4.42 -2.07
CA ILE A 21 8.30 5.46 -3.12
C ILE A 21 7.18 6.47 -2.86
N LYS A 22 6.14 6.05 -2.11
CA LYS A 22 4.99 6.87 -1.70
C LYS A 22 5.26 7.65 -0.41
N ALA A 23 6.28 7.26 0.35
CA ALA A 23 6.64 7.89 1.63
C ALA A 23 7.30 9.27 1.44
N LEU A 24 7.10 10.13 2.45
CA LEU A 24 7.81 11.40 2.56
C LEU A 24 9.19 11.15 3.19
N GLY A 25 10.27 11.47 2.48
CA GLY A 25 11.63 11.46 3.04
C GLY A 25 12.37 10.12 3.06
N GLY A 26 11.75 9.00 2.67
CA GLY A 26 12.41 7.68 2.51
C GLY A 26 12.85 6.99 3.81
N ARG A 27 12.58 7.60 4.96
CA ARG A 27 12.84 7.07 6.30
C ARG A 27 11.57 7.14 7.12
N GLY A 28 11.36 6.17 8.01
CA GLY A 28 10.19 6.17 8.88
C GLY A 28 9.85 4.77 9.36
N PHE A 29 8.58 4.43 9.23
CA PHE A 29 8.03 3.16 9.71
C PHE A 29 7.13 2.58 8.61
N ILE A 30 7.30 1.30 8.30
CA ILE A 30 6.41 0.58 7.38
C ILE A 30 5.53 -0.35 8.19
N ILE A 31 4.25 -0.39 7.83
CA ILE A 31 3.29 -1.35 8.33
C ILE A 31 3.08 -2.42 7.27
N GLU A 32 3.36 -3.66 7.63
CA GLU A 32 2.99 -4.85 6.86
C GLU A 32 1.68 -5.40 7.41
N ALA A 33 0.72 -5.66 6.52
CA ALA A 33 -0.60 -6.15 6.89
C ALA A 33 -0.95 -7.41 6.13
N VAL A 34 -1.59 -8.36 6.81
CA VAL A 34 -2.31 -9.46 6.16
C VAL A 34 -3.74 -8.99 5.93
N VAL A 35 -4.16 -8.96 4.67
CA VAL A 35 -5.46 -8.39 4.27
C VAL A 35 -6.28 -9.45 3.52
N ASN A 36 -7.54 -9.62 3.91
CA ASN A 36 -8.52 -10.42 3.20
C ASN A 36 -9.13 -9.61 2.04
N LEU A 37 -8.70 -9.91 0.82
CA LEU A 37 -9.13 -9.19 -0.37
C LEU A 37 -10.48 -9.65 -0.94
N GLY A 38 -10.96 -10.85 -0.57
CA GLY A 38 -12.21 -11.40 -1.09
C GLY A 38 -12.27 -11.38 -2.63
N ARG A 39 -13.42 -10.98 -3.20
CA ARG A 39 -13.56 -10.77 -4.65
C ARG A 39 -12.96 -9.43 -5.06
N ILE A 40 -11.96 -9.49 -5.94
CA ILE A 40 -11.21 -8.31 -6.37
C ILE A 40 -11.82 -7.75 -7.65
N LEU A 41 -12.16 -6.47 -7.65
CA LEU A 41 -12.43 -5.70 -8.86
C LEU A 41 -11.09 -5.26 -9.46
N HIS A 42 -10.84 -5.62 -10.71
CA HIS A 42 -9.65 -5.18 -11.44
C HIS A 42 -9.95 -3.89 -12.19
N GLU A 43 -9.37 -2.79 -11.74
CA GLU A 43 -9.52 -1.48 -12.36
C GLU A 43 -8.29 -1.10 -13.19
N GLY A 44 -8.50 -0.17 -14.13
CA GLY A 44 -7.40 0.51 -14.80
C GLY A 44 -6.61 1.43 -13.86
N PRO A 45 -5.55 2.10 -14.35
CA PRO A 45 -4.72 2.98 -13.53
C PRO A 45 -5.46 4.19 -12.95
N TYR A 46 -6.62 4.51 -13.50
CA TYR A 46 -7.49 5.62 -13.10
C TYR A 46 -8.82 5.07 -12.62
N CYS A 47 -8.93 4.87 -11.31
CA CYS A 47 -10.14 4.42 -10.64
C CYS A 47 -11.18 5.56 -10.50
N ASP A 48 -12.45 5.23 -10.28
CA ASP A 48 -13.47 6.23 -9.93
C ASP A 48 -13.09 6.91 -8.61
N ARG A 49 -12.75 8.20 -8.64
CA ARG A 49 -12.37 8.98 -7.45
C ARG A 49 -13.53 9.18 -6.46
N SER A 50 -14.75 8.84 -6.85
CA SER A 50 -15.93 8.80 -6.01
C SER A 50 -16.33 7.38 -5.58
N MET A 51 -15.47 6.39 -5.82
CA MET A 51 -15.66 5.03 -5.35
C MET A 51 -15.70 5.00 -3.81
N ASN A 52 -16.51 4.09 -3.30
CA ASN A 52 -16.71 3.85 -1.87
C ASN A 52 -17.15 2.39 -1.65
N GLU A 53 -17.22 1.96 -0.40
CA GLU A 53 -17.62 0.60 -0.03
C GLU A 53 -18.98 0.21 -0.61
N HIS A 54 -19.99 1.09 -0.51
CA HIS A 54 -21.34 0.80 -0.95
C HIS A 54 -21.42 0.50 -2.45
N LYS A 55 -20.75 1.32 -3.28
CA LYS A 55 -20.64 1.08 -4.72
C LYS A 55 -19.93 -0.23 -5.03
N LEU A 56 -18.79 -0.48 -4.38
CA LEU A 56 -18.01 -1.70 -4.61
C LEU A 56 -18.80 -2.97 -4.28
N LYS A 57 -19.50 -2.96 -3.14
CA LYS A 57 -20.36 -4.06 -2.70
C LYS A 57 -21.57 -4.24 -3.62
N ALA A 58 -22.16 -3.15 -4.11
CA ALA A 58 -23.25 -3.20 -5.09
C ALA A 58 -22.81 -3.84 -6.43
N MET A 59 -21.54 -3.69 -6.80
CA MET A 59 -20.93 -4.37 -7.95
C MET A 59 -20.56 -5.84 -7.65
N GLY A 60 -20.68 -6.28 -6.39
CA GLY A 60 -20.36 -7.65 -5.97
C GLY A 60 -18.88 -7.90 -5.71
N TYR A 61 -18.12 -6.87 -5.34
CA TYR A 61 -16.70 -6.99 -5.01
C TYR A 61 -16.41 -6.57 -3.56
N ASP A 62 -15.27 -7.01 -3.06
CA ASP A 62 -14.81 -6.80 -1.67
C ASP A 62 -13.55 -5.93 -1.60
N SER A 63 -12.76 -5.88 -2.67
CA SER A 63 -11.59 -5.02 -2.80
C SER A 63 -11.38 -4.59 -4.25
N ILE A 64 -10.46 -3.66 -4.47
CA ILE A 64 -10.01 -3.23 -5.79
C ILE A 64 -8.52 -3.49 -5.92
N THR A 65 -8.09 -3.91 -7.10
CA THR A 65 -6.68 -3.79 -7.50
C THR A 65 -6.54 -2.86 -8.68
N LEU A 66 -5.48 -2.07 -8.67
CA LEU A 66 -5.09 -1.21 -9.77
C LEU A 66 -3.58 -1.33 -10.01
N ASP A 67 -3.18 -1.18 -11.26
CA ASP A 67 -1.79 -1.05 -11.66
C ASP A 67 -1.52 0.38 -12.12
N ARG A 68 -0.70 1.11 -11.37
CA ARG A 68 -0.31 2.50 -11.68
C ARG A 68 1.08 2.63 -12.26
N GLY A 69 1.64 1.54 -12.79
CA GLY A 69 2.90 1.57 -13.54
C GLY A 69 2.91 2.74 -14.53
N ARG A 70 4.05 3.42 -14.63
CA ARG A 70 4.28 4.58 -15.51
C ARG A 70 3.46 5.83 -15.19
N ILE A 71 2.76 5.89 -14.06
CA ILE A 71 1.91 7.03 -13.68
C ILE A 71 2.36 7.63 -12.34
N ALA A 72 2.41 8.97 -12.29
CA ALA A 72 2.70 9.76 -11.10
C ALA A 72 3.99 9.31 -10.37
N GLU A 73 3.90 8.95 -9.09
CA GLU A 73 5.04 8.49 -8.29
C GLU A 73 5.63 7.17 -8.77
N CYS A 74 4.88 6.38 -9.54
CA CYS A 74 5.32 5.12 -10.13
C CYS A 74 5.80 5.27 -11.59
N LYS A 75 6.09 6.49 -12.07
CA LYS A 75 6.42 6.75 -13.49
C LYS A 75 7.58 5.94 -14.08
N TYR A 76 8.47 5.40 -13.25
CA TYR A 76 9.62 4.60 -13.68
C TYR A 76 9.43 3.09 -13.47
N LEU A 77 8.32 2.68 -12.87
CA LEU A 77 8.00 1.28 -12.68
C LEU A 77 7.10 0.79 -13.82
N ALA A 78 7.38 -0.39 -14.36
CA ALA A 78 6.54 -1.02 -15.37
C ALA A 78 5.16 -1.38 -14.80
N HIS A 79 5.15 -1.85 -13.55
CA HIS A 79 3.97 -2.14 -12.75
C HIS A 79 4.11 -1.47 -11.39
N CYS A 80 3.00 -1.03 -10.82
CA CYS A 80 2.93 -0.46 -9.48
C CYS A 80 1.56 -0.77 -8.90
N TYR A 81 1.45 -1.96 -8.31
CA TYR A 81 0.16 -2.47 -7.88
C TYR A 81 -0.27 -1.83 -6.56
N GLU A 82 -1.56 -1.54 -6.47
CA GLU A 82 -2.21 -1.19 -5.21
C GLU A 82 -3.41 -2.10 -4.98
N TYR A 83 -3.63 -2.46 -3.72
CA TYR A 83 -4.82 -3.13 -3.24
C TYR A 83 -5.59 -2.20 -2.32
N VAL A 84 -6.88 -2.06 -2.58
CA VAL A 84 -7.74 -1.09 -1.93
C VAL A 84 -8.89 -1.80 -1.24
N ILE A 85 -9.05 -1.52 0.05
CA ILE A 85 -10.19 -1.97 0.86
C ILE A 85 -10.90 -0.75 1.44
N TYR A 86 -12.18 -0.91 1.77
CA TYR A 86 -12.96 0.10 2.47
C TYR A 86 -13.36 -0.34 3.89
N ASP A 87 -13.44 -1.65 4.14
CA ASP A 87 -13.76 -2.18 5.45
C ASP A 87 -12.47 -2.56 6.20
N ARG A 88 -12.23 -1.93 7.35
CA ARG A 88 -11.07 -2.22 8.21
C ARG A 88 -11.05 -3.67 8.70
N ASN A 89 -12.21 -4.33 8.80
CA ASN A 89 -12.31 -5.71 9.25
C ASN A 89 -11.70 -6.69 8.25
N GLN A 90 -11.36 -6.23 7.04
CA GLN A 90 -10.56 -7.00 6.08
C GLN A 90 -9.07 -7.09 6.49
N ILE A 91 -8.60 -6.30 7.46
CA ILE A 91 -7.24 -6.40 8.00
C ILE A 91 -7.21 -7.50 9.07
N VAL A 92 -6.51 -8.59 8.78
CA VAL A 92 -6.41 -9.77 9.64
C VAL A 92 -5.35 -9.57 10.72
N SER A 93 -4.20 -9.02 10.35
CA SER A 93 -3.12 -8.70 11.28
C SER A 93 -2.21 -7.62 10.71
N MET A 94 -1.49 -6.94 11.60
CA MET A 94 -0.51 -5.93 11.25
C MET A 94 0.75 -6.11 12.10
N LYS A 95 1.90 -5.89 11.47
CA LYS A 95 3.17 -5.69 12.16
C LYS A 95 3.87 -4.49 11.55
N GLY A 96 4.69 -3.82 12.33
CA GLY A 96 5.43 -2.67 11.87
C GLY A 96 6.92 -2.79 12.14
N TYR A 97 7.72 -2.13 11.30
CA TYR A 97 9.17 -2.07 11.46
C TYR A 97 9.72 -0.71 11.03
N LYS A 98 10.81 -0.29 11.67
CA LYS A 98 11.56 0.90 11.25
C LYS A 98 12.13 0.67 9.87
N TRP A 99 12.08 1.71 9.05
CA TRP A 99 12.53 1.71 7.68
C TRP A 99 13.55 2.81 7.44
N HIS A 100 14.75 2.39 7.05
CA HIS A 100 15.85 3.29 6.70
C HIS A 100 16.19 3.15 5.22
N GLY A 101 15.20 3.41 4.37
CA GLY A 101 15.39 3.45 2.93
C GLY A 101 16.10 4.71 2.45
N THR A 102 16.61 4.65 1.23
CA THR A 102 16.94 5.81 0.42
C THR A 102 15.80 6.06 -0.58
N LYS A 103 15.40 7.31 -0.78
CA LYS A 103 14.38 7.67 -1.78
C LYS A 103 15.01 7.67 -3.18
N HIS A 104 15.23 6.50 -3.77
CA HIS A 104 15.64 6.37 -5.17
C HIS A 104 14.40 6.07 -6.03
N TRP A 105 13.81 7.11 -6.60
CA TRP A 105 12.66 7.00 -7.50
C TRP A 105 13.00 6.39 -8.87
N TRP A 106 14.28 6.10 -9.14
CA TRP A 106 14.79 5.61 -10.43
C TRP A 106 15.50 4.26 -10.35
N ASP A 107 15.55 3.58 -9.20
CA ASP A 107 16.28 2.31 -9.09
C ASP A 107 15.55 1.20 -9.88
N PRO A 108 16.07 0.78 -11.05
CA PRO A 108 15.42 -0.22 -11.87
C PRO A 108 15.61 -1.65 -11.34
N ASN A 109 16.45 -1.84 -10.30
CA ASN A 109 16.76 -3.13 -9.71
C ASN A 109 15.95 -3.43 -8.43
N ALA A 110 15.11 -2.51 -7.95
CA ALA A 110 14.28 -2.76 -6.78
C ALA A 110 13.23 -3.88 -6.98
N ALA A 111 12.86 -4.15 -8.24
CA ALA A 111 12.01 -5.29 -8.60
C ALA A 111 12.78 -6.63 -8.70
N LEU A 112 14.11 -6.59 -8.59
CA LEU A 112 15.02 -7.75 -8.63
C LEU A 112 15.66 -8.04 -7.27
N SER A 113 15.43 -7.20 -6.25
CA SER A 113 15.83 -7.53 -4.89
C SER A 113 15.09 -8.81 -4.49
N PRO A 114 15.82 -9.87 -4.13
CA PRO A 114 15.21 -11.09 -3.62
C PRO A 114 14.25 -10.73 -2.46
N MET A 115 13.20 -11.54 -2.26
CA MET A 115 12.35 -11.43 -1.06
C MET A 115 13.17 -11.57 0.26
N ASP A 116 14.43 -11.94 0.10
CA ASP A 116 15.55 -12.02 1.02
C ASP A 116 16.60 -10.92 0.72
N GLY A 117 16.32 -9.70 1.18
CA GLY A 117 17.37 -8.75 1.62
C GLY A 117 18.30 -8.16 0.56
N GLU A 118 17.95 -6.99 0.05
CA GLU A 118 18.81 -5.78 0.05
C GLU A 118 18.10 -4.69 -0.76
N ALA A 119 17.19 -3.97 -0.10
CA ALA A 119 16.77 -2.60 -0.42
C ALA A 119 15.97 -2.06 0.78
N GLY A 120 16.66 -1.91 1.92
CA GLY A 120 16.08 -1.53 3.22
C GLY A 120 16.14 -2.68 4.21
N ILE A 121 17.08 -2.61 5.15
CA ILE A 121 17.16 -3.56 6.26
C ILE A 121 16.11 -3.13 7.29
N PRO A 122 15.19 -4.01 7.72
CA PRO A 122 14.39 -3.75 8.92
C PRO A 122 15.34 -3.62 10.11
N ASP A 123 15.42 -2.43 10.69
CA ASP A 123 16.41 -2.15 11.74
C ASP A 123 16.07 -2.82 13.09
N ASP A 124 14.84 -3.32 13.27
CA ASP A 124 14.34 -3.89 14.52
C ASP A 124 13.39 -5.07 14.31
N ALA A 125 13.20 -5.87 15.36
CA ALA A 125 12.16 -6.90 15.41
C ALA A 125 10.77 -6.29 15.17
N PRO A 126 9.86 -6.96 14.42
CA PRO A 126 8.54 -6.41 14.14
C PRO A 126 7.75 -6.17 15.42
N LEU A 127 7.14 -4.99 15.55
CA LEU A 127 6.17 -4.70 16.60
C LEU A 127 4.80 -5.14 16.10
N GLU A 128 4.12 -6.03 16.83
CA GLU A 128 2.71 -6.32 16.55
C GLU A 128 1.87 -5.06 16.79
N LEU A 129 1.03 -4.74 15.82
CA LEU A 129 0.14 -3.59 15.89
C LEU A 129 -1.30 -4.09 16.02
N ASP A 130 -2.05 -3.50 16.93
CA ASP A 130 -3.49 -3.73 17.01
C ASP A 130 -4.17 -3.07 15.79
N PRO A 131 -4.82 -3.84 14.89
CA PRO A 131 -5.56 -3.27 13.76
C PRO A 131 -6.73 -2.38 14.20
N ASN A 132 -7.16 -2.50 15.47
CA ASN A 132 -8.20 -1.68 16.05
C ASN A 132 -7.71 -0.39 16.69
N ALA A 133 -6.41 -0.23 16.97
CA ALA A 133 -5.86 0.95 17.59
C ALA A 133 -6.12 2.19 16.72
N ILE A 134 -6.66 3.24 17.32
CA ILE A 134 -6.71 4.57 16.72
C ILE A 134 -5.26 5.07 16.68
N ILE A 135 -4.69 5.23 15.49
CA ILE A 135 -3.40 5.92 15.32
C ILE A 135 -3.67 7.41 15.55
N ASP A 136 -3.72 7.81 16.81
CA ASP A 136 -3.96 9.19 17.24
C ASP A 136 -2.69 10.05 17.27
N ASP A 137 -1.53 9.50 16.88
CA ASP A 137 -0.27 10.22 16.92
C ASP A 137 0.42 10.24 15.55
N CYS A 138 -0.06 11.17 14.72
CA CYS A 138 0.69 11.72 13.59
C CYS A 138 0.61 13.25 13.72
N ARG A 139 1.31 13.80 14.71
CA ARG A 139 1.63 15.23 14.78
C ARG A 139 2.98 15.52 14.14
#